data_AF-A0A497PVN3-F1
#
_entry.id   AF-A0A497PVN3-F1
#
_cell.length_a   1.000
_cell.length_b   1.000
_cell.length_c   1.000
_cell.angle_alpha   90.00
_cell.angle_beta   90.00
_cell.angle_gamma   90.00
#
_symmetry.space_group_name_H-M   'P 1'
#
loop_
_entity.id
_entity.type
_entity.pdbx_description
1 polymer ?
#
loop_
_entity_poly.entity_id
_entity_poly.type
_entity_poly.pdbx_seq_one_letter_code
_entity_poly.pdbx_strand_id
1 'polypeptide(L)' 'MGKGLALLGLILIIVGVLPIIVSIAGITALDSIIVYFYMLNIYNLTLGGYVFSEIMLACIGLGVIFFLMGLIG' A
#
# COMPACT_ATOMS: atom_id res chain seq x y z
N MET A 1 -4.04 -4.62 -23.32
CA MET A 1 -3.88 -3.52 -22.34
C MET A 1 -3.89 -4.02 -20.89
N GLY A 2 -4.37 -5.24 -20.59
CA GLY A 2 -4.37 -5.81 -19.24
C GLY A 2 -3.01 -5.81 -18.53
N LYS A 3 -1.92 -6.15 -19.22
CA LYS A 3 -0.58 -6.19 -18.61
C LYS A 3 -0.13 -4.89 -17.93
N GLY A 4 -0.51 -3.73 -18.49
CA GLY A 4 -0.18 -2.43 -17.90
C GLY A 4 -0.99 -2.16 -16.63
N LEU A 5 -2.27 -2.55 -16.63
CA LEU A 5 -3.13 -2.46 -15.45
C LEU A 5 -2.67 -3.42 -14.34
N ALA A 6 -2.16 -4.60 -14.71
CA ALA A 6 -1.57 -5.54 -13.77
C ALA A 6 -0.34 -4.94 -13.09
N LEU A 7 0.55 -4.32 -13.86
CA LEU A 7 1.72 -3.62 -13.32
C LEU A 7 1.34 -2.46 -12.41
N LEU A 8 0.35 -1.65 -12.80
CA LEU A 8 -0.15 -0.56 -11.96
C LEU A 8 -0.71 -1.10 -10.63
N GLY A 9 -1.48 -2.19 -10.69
CA GLY A 9 -2.01 -2.85 -9.51
C GLY A 9 -0.91 -3.35 -8.57
N LEU A 10 0.13 -3.97 -9.13
CA LEU A 10 1.30 -4.41 -8.36
C LEU A 10 2.02 -3.24 -7.68
N ILE A 11 2.22 -2.13 -8.39
CA ILE A 11 2.85 -0.93 -7.85
C ILE A 11 2.04 -0.38 -6.66
N LEU A 12 0.71 -0.31 -6.78
CA LEU A 12 -0.16 0.17 -5.71
C LEU A 12 -0.08 -0.72 -4.46
N ILE A 13 -0.02 -2.04 -4.62
CA ILE A 13 0.17 -2.98 -3.50
C ILE A 13 1.51 -2.71 -2.81
N ILE A 14 2.59 -2.60 -3.57
CA ILE A 14 3.93 -2.33 -3.04
C ILE A 14 3.94 -1.00 -2.27
N VAL A 15 3.35 0.04 -2.85
CA VAL A 15 3.26 1.37 -2.23
C VAL A 15 2.45 1.35 -0.93
N GLY A 16 1.33 0.61 -0.89
CA GLY A 16 0.50 0.50 0.32
C GLY A 16 1.18 -0.27 1.46
N VAL A 17 2.09 -1.20 1.15
CA VAL A 17 2.86 -1.96 2.16
C VAL A 17 4.17 -1.27 2.53
N LEU A 18 4.62 -0.29 1.74
CA LEU A 18 5.89 0.41 1.92
C LEU A 18 6.09 0.99 3.34
N PRO A 19 5.10 1.64 3.99
CA PRO A 19 5.30 2.18 5.33
C PRO A 19 5.66 1.12 6.37
N ILE A 20 5.14 -0.10 6.23
CA ILE A 20 5.45 -1.23 7.12
C ILE A 20 6.88 -1.71 6.88
N ILE A 21 7.28 -1.85 5.62
CA ILE A 21 8.64 -2.26 5.26
C ILE A 21 9.65 -1.24 5.80
N VAL A 22 9.38 0.06 5.64
CA VAL A 22 10.22 1.13 6.17
C VAL A 22 10.32 1.04 7.69
N SER A 23 9.19 0.84 8.38
CA SER A 23 9.16 0.70 9.84
C SER A 23 9.96 -0.51 10.32
N ILE A 24 9.88 -1.66 9.64
CA ILE A 24 10.65 -2.87 9.99
C ILE A 24 12.14 -2.69 9.71
N ALA A 25 12.48 -2.09 8.56
CA ALA A 25 13.87 -1.92 8.13
C ALA A 25 14.59 -0.75 8.82
N GLY A 26 13.87 0.11 9.55
CA GLY A 26 14.44 1.27 10.25
C GLY A 26 15.06 2.30 9.30
N ILE A 27 14.51 2.46 8.10
CA ILE A 27 15.05 3.36 7.08
C ILE A 27 14.60 4.79 7.37
N THR A 28 15.37 5.49 8.20
CA THR A 28 15.08 6.87 8.66
C THR A 28 14.88 7.88 7.54
N ALA A 29 15.51 7.66 6.38
CA ALA A 29 15.34 8.54 5.22
C ALA A 29 13.92 8.52 4.62
N LEU A 30 13.09 7.52 4.98
CA LEU A 30 11.75 7.33 4.47
C LEU A 30 10.65 7.53 5.54
N ASP A 31 11.01 8.02 6.72
CA ASP A 31 10.04 8.29 7.80
C ASP A 31 8.96 9.31 7.38
N SER A 32 9.30 10.22 6.48
CA SER A 32 8.35 11.18 5.90
C SER A 32 7.21 10.51 5.13
N ILE A 33 7.45 9.34 4.51
CA ILE A 33 6.40 8.56 3.83
C ILE A 33 5.40 8.03 4.84
N ILE A 34 5.88 7.58 6.02
CA ILE A 34 4.99 7.13 7.10
C ILE A 34 4.07 8.27 7.51
N VAL A 35 4.57 9.50 7.64
CA VAL A 35 3.71 10.66 7.97
C VAL A 35 2.60 10.85 6.93
N TYR A 36 2.92 10.75 5.63
CA TYR A 36 1.91 10.89 4.57
C TYR A 36 0.85 9.78 4.60
N PHE A 37 1.25 8.53 4.79
CA PHE A 37 0.30 7.41 4.79
C PHE A 37 -0.60 7.38 6.02
N TYR A 38 -0.19 7.98 7.13
CA TYR A 38 -0.96 8.03 8.37
C TYR A 38 -1.60 9.41 8.63
N MET A 39 -1.53 10.34 7.68
CA MET A 39 -1.97 11.73 7.85
C MET A 39 -3.48 11.86 8.10
N LEU A 40 -4.31 11.04 7.44
CA LEU A 40 -5.77 11.11 7.55
C LEU A 40 -6.28 10.62 8.91
N ASN A 41 -5.75 9.48 9.40
CA ASN A 41 -6.01 8.89 10.72
C ASN A 41 -7.49 8.85 11.15
N ILE A 42 -8.41 8.61 10.20
CA ILE A 42 -9.86 8.48 10.42
C ILE A 42 -10.17 7.05 10.90
N TYR A 43 -9.53 6.05 10.31
CA TYR A 43 -9.64 4.63 10.63
C TYR A 43 -8.27 3.93 10.53
N ASN A 44 -8.02 3.01 11.44
CA ASN A 44 -6.84 2.17 11.40
C ASN A 44 -7.21 0.70 11.64
N LEU A 45 -6.42 -0.20 11.08
CA LEU A 45 -6.61 -1.63 11.25
C LEU A 45 -5.30 -2.26 11.70
N THR A 46 -5.31 -2.95 12.83
CA THR A 46 -4.14 -3.68 13.30
C THR A 46 -4.16 -5.09 12.73
N LEU A 47 -3.16 -5.44 11.91
CA LEU A 47 -2.98 -6.77 11.32
C LEU A 47 -1.55 -7.25 11.56
N GLY A 48 -1.40 -8.44 12.15
CA GLY A 48 -0.08 -9.04 12.37
C GLY A 48 0.86 -8.20 13.24
N GLY A 49 0.31 -7.37 14.15
CA GLY A 49 1.09 -6.46 14.99
C GLY A 49 1.46 -5.12 14.34
N TYR A 50 1.08 -4.90 13.08
CA TYR A 50 1.29 -3.63 12.37
C TYR A 50 -0.02 -2.89 12.19
N VAL A 51 0.05 -1.56 12.29
CA VAL A 51 -1.10 -0.69 12.03
C VAL A 51 -1.14 -0.39 10.53
N PHE A 52 -2.31 -0.52 9.92
CA PHE A 52 -2.58 -0.11 8.55
C PHE A 52 -3.53 1.07 8.57
N SER A 53 -3.17 2.14 7.89
CA SER A 53 -4.07 3.27 7.65
C SER A 53 -5.01 3.00 6.47
N GLU A 54 -6.02 3.84 6.32
CA GLU A 54 -6.99 3.80 5.23
C GLU A 54 -6.33 4.02 3.88
N ILE A 55 -5.33 4.90 3.79
CA ILE A 55 -4.59 5.15 2.55
C ILE A 55 -3.84 3.87 2.15
N MET A 56 -3.18 3.22 3.12
CA MET A 56 -2.50 1.95 2.87
C MET A 56 -3.47 0.87 2.40
N LEU A 57 -4.61 0.73 3.09
CA LEU A 57 -5.65 -0.24 2.74
C LEU A 57 -6.30 0.06 1.38
N ALA A 58 -6.52 1.33 1.04
CA ALA A 58 -7.04 1.75 -0.25
C ALA A 58 -6.06 1.43 -1.37
N CYS A 59 -4.76 1.70 -1.18
CA CYS A 59 -3.72 1.33 -2.13
C CYS A 59 -3.66 -0.18 -2.35
N ILE A 60 -3.70 -0.98 -1.27
CA ILE A 60 -3.68 -2.44 -1.37
C ILE A 60 -4.95 -2.96 -2.04
N GLY A 61 -6.13 -2.49 -1.60
CA GLY A 61 -7.42 -2.93 -2.13
C GLY A 61 -7.60 -2.61 -3.61
N LEU A 62 -7.38 -1.36 -4.01
CA LEU A 62 -7.44 -0.95 -5.42
C LEU A 62 -6.33 -1.61 -6.24
N GLY A 63 -5.15 -1.79 -5.64
CA GLY A 63 -4.03 -2.48 -6.27
C GLY A 63 -4.36 -3.94 -6.63
N VAL A 64 -4.99 -4.67 -5.71
CA VAL A 64 -5.45 -6.05 -5.96
C VAL A 64 -6.51 -6.09 -7.06
N ILE A 65 -7.47 -5.16 -7.06
CA ILE A 65 -8.51 -5.08 -8.10
C ILE A 65 -7.87 -4.88 -9.48
N PHE A 66 -7.01 -3.86 -9.61
CA PHE A 66 -6.33 -3.58 -10.88
C PHE A 66 -5.38 -4.69 -11.31
N PHE A 67 -4.72 -5.35 -10.35
CA PHE A 67 -3.87 -6.50 -10.62
C PHE A 67 -4.67 -7.64 -11.25
N LEU A 68 -5.78 -8.03 -10.63
CA LEU A 68 -6.63 -9.12 -11.11
C LEU A 68 -7.30 -8.79 -12.44
N MET A 69 -7.83 -7.56 -12.58
CA MET A 69 -8.39 -7.11 -13.86
C MET A 69 -7.36 -7.13 -14.99
N GLY A 70 -6.13 -6.71 -14.69
CA GLY A 70 -5.04 -6.70 -15.67
C GLY A 70 -4.48 -8.09 -15.99
N LEU A 71 -4.60 -9.04 -15.07
CA LEU A 71 -4.16 -10.43 -15.27
C LEU A 71 -5.15 -11.22 -16.14
N ILE A 72 -6.45 -10.95 -15.99
CA ILE A 72 -7.52 -11.68 -16.68
C ILE A 72 -7.83 -11.06 -18.07
N GLY A 73 -7.62 -9.75 -18.25
CA GLY A 73 -7.90 -9.01 -19.50
C GLY A 73 -6.69 -8.66 -20.37
#